data_AF-S0KJT2-F1
#
_entry.id   AF-S0KJT2-F1
#
_cell.length_a   1.000
_cell.length_b   1.000
_cell.length_c   1.000
_cell.angle_alpha   90.00
_cell.angle_beta   90.00
_cell.angle_gamma   90.00
#
_symmetry.space_group_name_H-M   'P 1'
#
loop_
_entity.id
_entity.type
_entity.pdbx_description
1 polymer ?
#
loop_
_entity_poly.entity_id
_entity_poly.type
_entity_poly.pdbx_seq_one_letter_code
_entity_poly.pdbx_strand_id
1 'polypeptide(L)' 'MKLTYTVQVVLKLLLVIALAIILFIVGLMIGYGVIGNGQASDVFRPSIWQHIFAFFQ' A
#
# COMPACT_ATOMS: atom_id res chain seq x y z
N MET A 1 -27.91 19.34 -13.94
CA MET A 1 -27.35 17.98 -14.05
C MET A 1 -25.82 17.97 -13.80
N LYS A 2 -25.35 18.49 -12.65
CA LYS A 2 -23.91 18.55 -12.28
C LYS A 2 -23.50 17.52 -11.22
N LEU A 3 -24.44 16.99 -10.43
CA LEU A 3 -24.14 16.03 -9.35
C LEU A 3 -23.52 14.72 -9.86
N THR A 4 -23.93 14.21 -11.02
CA THR A 4 -23.46 12.92 -11.53
C THR A 4 -21.98 12.95 -11.93
N TYR A 5 -21.48 14.08 -12.43
CA TYR A 5 -20.07 14.23 -12.84
C TYR A 5 -19.11 14.24 -11.65
N THR A 6 -19.47 14.96 -10.58
CA THR A 6 -18.66 15.00 -9.35
C THR A 6 -18.51 13.61 -8.73
N VAL A 7 -19.61 12.85 -8.66
CA VAL A 7 -19.58 11.48 -8.11
C VAL A 7 -18.70 10.57 -8.96
N GLN A 8 -18.79 10.62 -10.29
CA GLN A 8 -17.95 9.80 -11.16
C GLN A 8 -16.45 10.10 -11.02
N VAL A 9 -16.08 11.37 -10.86
CA VAL A 9 -14.68 11.78 -10.66
C VAL A 9 -14.16 11.28 -9.31
N VAL A 10 -14.92 11.45 -8.23
CA VAL A 10 -14.54 10.96 -6.91
C VAL A 10 -14.40 9.43 -6.91
N LEU A 11 -15.29 8.73 -7.60
CA LEU A 11 -15.25 7.27 -7.69
C LEU A 11 -14.02 6.77 -8.48
N LYS A 12 -13.67 7.44 -9.59
CA LYS A 12 -12.42 7.18 -10.32
C LYS A 12 -11.19 7.48 -9.46
N LEU A 13 -11.19 8.58 -8.72
CA LEU A 13 -10.08 8.95 -7.85
C LEU A 13 -9.88 7.90 -6.74
N LEU A 14 -10.96 7.48 -6.09
CA LEU A 14 -10.92 6.40 -5.10
C LEU A 14 -10.38 5.10 -5.69
N LEU A 15 -10.76 4.76 -6.92
CA LEU A 15 -10.25 3.57 -7.61
C LEU A 15 -8.75 3.67 -7.89
N VAL A 16 -8.26 4.82 -8.34
CA VAL A 16 -6.83 5.07 -8.55
C VAL A 16 -6.06 4.98 -7.22
N ILE A 17 -6.58 5.57 -6.15
CA ILE A 17 -5.97 5.48 -4.81
C ILE A 17 -5.93 4.03 -4.32
N ALA A 18 -7.01 3.27 -4.49
CA ALA A 18 -7.06 1.86 -4.12
C ALA A 18 -6.02 1.04 -4.89
N LEU A 19 -5.88 1.29 -6.20
CA LEU A 19 -4.84 0.67 -7.03
C LEU A 19 -3.43 1.04 -6.55
N ALA A 20 -3.20 2.30 -6.20
CA ALA A 20 -1.92 2.76 -5.66
C ALA A 20 -1.57 2.06 -4.34
N ILE A 21 -2.54 1.88 -3.44
CA ILE A 21 -2.36 1.15 -2.18
C ILE A 21 -2.02 -0.32 -2.45
N ILE A 22 -2.71 -0.97 -3.40
CA ILE A 22 -2.43 -2.36 -3.77
C ILE A 22 -1.01 -2.48 -4.33
N LEU A 23 -0.62 -1.61 -5.26
CA LEU A 23 0.74 -1.58 -5.82
C LEU A 23 1.80 -1.32 -4.75
N PHE A 24 1.51 -0.46 -3.78
CA PHE A 24 2.39 -0.21 -2.65
C PHE A 24 2.59 -1.46 -1.78
N ILE A 25 1.50 -2.14 -1.41
CA ILE A 25 1.57 -3.39 -0.61
C ILE A 25 2.34 -4.46 -1.40
N VAL A 26 2.04 -4.64 -2.69
CA VAL A 26 2.76 -5.60 -3.55
C VAL A 26 4.24 -5.24 -3.63
N GLY A 27 4.57 -3.96 -3.78
CA GLY A 27 5.95 -3.47 -3.77
C GLY A 27 6.67 -3.78 -2.47
N LEU A 28 6.02 -3.58 -1.33
CA LEU A 28 6.56 -3.96 -0.01
C LEU A 28 6.73 -5.48 0.12
N MET A 29 5.76 -6.27 -0.35
CA MET A 29 5.83 -7.72 -0.34
C MET A 29 7.00 -8.24 -1.16
N ILE A 30 7.25 -7.65 -2.34
CA ILE A 30 8.39 -7.98 -3.19
C ILE A 30 9.69 -7.51 -2.55
N GLY A 31 9.76 -6.27 -2.05
CA GLY A 31 10.97 -5.72 -1.42
C GLY A 31 11.37 -6.49 -0.16
N TYR A 32 10.42 -6.73 0.75
CA TYR A 32 10.69 -7.47 1.99
C TYR A 32 10.90 -8.96 1.73
N GLY A 33 10.11 -9.56 0.84
CA GLY A 33 10.13 -10.99 0.59
C GLY A 33 11.27 -11.46 -0.32
N VAL A 34 11.45 -10.80 -1.46
CA VAL A 34 12.42 -11.21 -2.50
C VAL A 34 13.81 -10.63 -2.22
N ILE A 35 13.89 -9.37 -1.79
CA ILE A 35 15.17 -8.70 -1.54
C ILE A 35 15.60 -8.87 -0.06
N GLY A 36 14.64 -8.81 0.87
CA GLY A 36 14.89 -8.85 2.32
C GLY A 36 14.97 -10.24 2.95
N ASN A 37 14.89 -11.32 2.16
CA ASN A 37 14.87 -12.72 2.65
C ASN A 37 13.76 -13.05 3.68
N GLY A 38 12.77 -12.17 3.88
CA GLY A 38 11.64 -12.38 4.77
C GLY A 38 10.46 -13.07 4.08
N GLN A 39 9.38 -13.39 4.81
CA GLN A 39 8.15 -13.82 4.15
C GLN A 39 7.36 -12.60 3.68
N ALA A 40 6.87 -12.62 2.44
CA ALA A 40 6.08 -11.52 1.89
C ALA A 40 4.83 -11.19 2.73
N SER A 41 4.26 -12.17 3.43
CA SER A 41 3.12 -11.98 4.34
C SER A 41 3.47 -11.22 5.63
N ASP A 42 4.76 -11.11 5.98
CA ASP A 42 5.18 -10.41 7.20
C ASP A 42 5.04 -8.89 7.08
N VAL A 43 4.85 -8.35 5.88
CA VAL A 43 4.52 -6.92 5.67
C VAL A 43 3.24 -6.51 6.41
N PHE A 44 2.31 -7.44 6.63
CA PHE A 44 1.10 -7.21 7.42
C PHE A 44 1.34 -7.32 8.93
N ARG A 45 2.51 -7.77 9.38
CA ARG A 45 2.83 -7.90 10.80
C ARG A 45 3.35 -6.56 11.35
N PRO A 46 2.78 -6.05 12.45
CA PRO A 46 3.24 -4.81 13.07
C PRO A 46 4.70 -4.87 13.55
N SER A 47 5.26 -6.06 13.81
CA SER A 47 6.66 -6.24 14.18
C SER A 47 7.63 -5.74 13.11
N ILE A 48 7.31 -5.89 11.81
CA ILE A 48 8.16 -5.40 10.72
C ILE A 48 8.21 -3.88 10.71
N TRP A 49 7.07 -3.23 10.92
CA TRP A 49 6.99 -1.78 11.00
C TRP A 49 7.79 -1.25 12.19
N GLN A 50 7.76 -1.94 13.34
CA GLN A 50 8.62 -1.59 14.48
C GLN A 50 10.11 -1.69 14.13
N HIS A 51 10.53 -2.75 13.41
CA HIS A 51 11.92 -2.86 12.92
C HIS A 51 12.29 -1.72 11.95
N ILE A 52 11.38 -1.34 11.05
CA ILE A 52 11.59 -0.21 10.12
C ILE A 52 11.70 1.10 10.88
N PHE A 53 10.78 1.39 11.81
CA PHE A 53 10.83 2.63 12.60
C PHE A 53 12.08 2.68 13.51
N ALA A 54 12.50 1.54 14.05
CA ALA A 54 13.74 1.44 14.82
C ALA A 54 14.99 1.72 13.98
N PHE A 55 14.94 1.55 12.66
CA PHE A 55 16.06 1.93 11.77
C PHE A 55 16.20 3.45 11.61
N PHE A 56 15.10 4.20 11.72
CA PHE A 56 15.10 5.67 11.58
C PHE A 56 15.40 6.41 12.90
N GLN A 57 15.44 5.69 14.02
CA GLN A 57 15.81 6.22 15.32
C GLN A 57 17.32 6.09 15.54
#